data_AF-A0A2N5A321-F1
#
_entry.id   AF-A0A2N5A321-F1
#
_cell.length_a   1.000
_cell.length_b   1.000
_cell.length_c   1.000
_cell.angle_alpha   90.00
_cell.angle_beta   90.00
_cell.angle_gamma   90.00
#
_symmetry.space_group_name_H-M   'P 1'
#
loop_
_entity.id
_entity.type
_entity.pdbx_description
1 polymer ?
#
loop_
_entity_poly.entity_id
_entity_poly.type
_entity_poly.pdbx_seq_one_letter_code
_entity_poly.pdbx_strand_id
1 'polypeptide(L)'
;MTPVPFYTLTAGDLTVTAVSDGQMSAPLSLLSGITPEEAERLQRNAGLASPEAIAISAYLIRGRGHTVLVDTGTGGVNGVGGALIANLALLGVRPEEIDTI
;
A
#
# COMPACT_ATOMS: atom_id res chain seq x y z
N MET A 1 -8.29 14.01 -9.60
CA MET A 1 -6.84 13.69 -9.65
C MET A 1 -6.71 12.22 -9.29
N THR A 2 -6.10 11.41 -10.15
CA THR A 2 -5.76 10.02 -9.79
C THR A 2 -4.66 10.10 -8.73
N PRO A 3 -4.83 9.48 -7.55
CA PRO A 3 -3.77 9.48 -6.54
C PRO A 3 -2.49 8.87 -7.12
N VAL A 4 -1.35 9.47 -6.81
CA VAL A 4 -0.04 8.96 -7.24
C VAL A 4 0.12 7.56 -6.63
N PRO A 5 0.46 6.53 -7.42
CA PRO A 5 0.47 5.14 -6.94
C PRO A 5 1.66 4.81 -6.03
N PHE A 6 2.46 5.81 -5.67
CA PHE A 6 3.60 5.65 -4.78
C PHE A 6 3.99 6.97 -4.10
N TYR A 7 4.69 6.84 -2.98
CA TYR A 7 5.32 7.95 -2.26
C TYR A 7 6.72 7.53 -1.83
N THR A 8 7.72 8.38 -2.06
CA THR A 8 9.13 8.11 -1.77
C THR A 8 9.66 9.04 -0.70
N LEU A 9 10.42 8.49 0.24
CA LEU A 9 11.22 9.23 1.21
C LEU A 9 12.64 8.67 1.29
N THR A 10 13.55 9.48 1.81
CA THR A 10 14.91 9.06 2.15
C THR A 10 15.05 8.96 3.67
N ALA A 11 15.60 7.86 4.15
CA ALA A 11 15.90 7.61 5.57
C ALA A 11 17.37 7.20 5.72
N GLY A 12 18.24 8.18 6.02
CA GLY A 12 19.69 7.96 6.01
C GLY A 12 20.18 7.62 4.59
N ASP A 13 20.79 6.45 4.43
CA ASP A 13 21.28 5.93 3.15
C ASP A 13 20.27 5.02 2.42
N LEU A 14 19.04 4.95 2.91
CA LEU A 14 17.96 4.17 2.32
C LEU A 14 16.98 5.08 1.58
N THR A 15 16.53 4.62 0.42
CA THR A 15 15.34 5.15 -0.27
C THR A 15 14.19 4.18 -0.03
N VAL A 16 13.10 4.67 0.56
CA VAL A 16 11.90 3.89 0.86
C VAL A 16 10.75 4.43 0.03
N THR A 17 10.16 3.57 -0.78
CA THR A 17 8.99 3.89 -1.60
C THR A 17 7.82 3.01 -1.18
N ALA A 18 6.76 3.62 -0.67
CA ALA A 18 5.47 2.94 -0.54
C ALA A 18 4.88 2.82 -1.95
N VAL A 19 4.50 1.61 -2.36
CA VAL A 19 3.94 1.31 -3.68
C VAL A 19 2.56 0.71 -3.48
N SER A 20 1.54 1.32 -4.09
CA SER A 20 0.17 0.83 -3.99
C SER A 20 0.00 -0.44 -4.81
N ASP A 21 -0.64 -1.45 -4.22
CA ASP A 21 -1.22 -2.59 -4.94
C ASP A 21 -2.70 -2.33 -5.31
N GLY A 22 -3.31 -1.31 -4.71
CA GLY A 22 -4.68 -0.91 -4.94
C GLY A 22 -5.40 -0.60 -3.61
N GLN A 23 -6.70 -0.86 -3.59
CA GLN A 23 -7.53 -0.74 -2.40
C GLN A 23 -8.57 -1.86 -2.36
N MET A 24 -9.08 -2.12 -1.16
CA MET A 24 -10.26 -2.95 -0.93
C MET A 24 -11.31 -2.17 -0.12
N SER A 25 -12.54 -2.66 -0.12
CA SER A 25 -13.57 -2.20 0.80
C SER A 25 -13.91 -3.32 1.77
N ALA A 26 -14.04 -2.99 3.06
CA ALA A 26 -14.45 -3.93 4.08
C ALA A 26 -15.40 -3.24 5.07
N PRO A 27 -16.50 -3.90 5.48
CA PRO A 27 -17.45 -3.30 6.39
C PRO A 27 -16.81 -3.10 7.77
N LEU A 28 -17.08 -1.96 8.40
CA LEU A 28 -16.52 -1.63 9.72
C LEU A 28 -16.96 -2.60 10.83
N SER A 29 -18.03 -3.37 10.60
CA SER A 29 -18.47 -4.45 11.48
C SER A 29 -17.46 -5.60 11.65
N LEU A 30 -16.42 -5.66 10.81
CA LEU A 30 -15.32 -6.61 10.99
C LEU A 30 -14.33 -6.18 12.09
N LEU A 31 -14.32 -4.91 12.47
CA LEU A 31 -13.42 -4.41 13.51
C LEU A 31 -13.88 -4.90 14.88
N SER A 32 -12.95 -5.49 15.63
CA SER A 32 -13.19 -5.96 16.99
C SER A 32 -12.85 -4.87 18.01
N GLY A 33 -13.62 -4.79 19.10
CA GLY A 33 -13.36 -3.84 20.19
C GLY A 33 -13.84 -2.41 19.94
N ILE A 34 -14.61 -2.17 18.88
CA ILE A 34 -15.20 -0.86 18.54
C ILE A 34 -16.54 -1.08 17.85
N THR A 35 -17.51 -0.17 18.02
CA THR A 35 -18.76 -0.24 17.25
C THR A 35 -18.53 0.34 15.85
N PRO A 36 -19.29 -0.09 14.82
CA PRO A 36 -19.17 0.47 13.47
C PRO A 36 -19.33 1.99 13.42
N GLU A 37 -20.25 2.55 14.22
CA GLU A 37 -20.54 3.99 14.26
C GLU A 37 -19.35 4.78 14.84
N GLU A 38 -18.71 4.25 15.87
CA GLU A 38 -17.53 4.87 16.47
C GLU A 38 -16.32 4.78 15.54
N ALA A 39 -16.12 3.65 14.87
CA ALA A 39 -15.08 3.50 13.86
C ALA A 39 -15.28 4.47 12.69
N GLU A 40 -16.51 4.63 12.21
CA GLU A 40 -16.85 5.58 11.15
C GLU A 40 -16.55 7.01 11.58
N ARG A 41 -16.99 7.39 12.79
CA ARG A 41 -16.75 8.72 13.35
C ARG A 41 -15.26 9.04 13.46
N LEU A 42 -14.45 8.11 13.96
CA LEU A 42 -13.00 8.30 14.08
C LEU A 42 -12.33 8.48 12.71
N GLN A 43 -12.69 7.66 11.73
CA GLN A 43 -12.12 7.75 10.38
C GLN A 43 -12.51 9.04 9.67
N ARG A 44 -13.77 9.48 9.78
CA ARG A 44 -14.22 10.77 9.24
C ARG A 44 -13.51 11.94 9.90
N ASN A 45 -13.33 11.89 11.22
CA ASN A 45 -12.58 12.92 11.97
C ASN A 45 -11.10 12.97 11.57
N ALA A 46 -10.53 11.84 11.13
CA ALA A 46 -9.18 11.77 10.55
C ALA A 46 -9.10 12.27 9.10
N GLY A 47 -10.24 12.70 8.51
CA GLY A 47 -10.31 13.23 7.16
C GLY A 47 -10.48 12.18 6.06
N LEU A 48 -10.78 10.92 6.40
CA LEU A 48 -11.04 9.87 5.41
C LEU A 48 -12.44 10.03 4.82
N ALA A 49 -12.51 10.23 3.50
CA ALA A 49 -13.77 10.35 2.78
C ALA A 49 -14.55 9.02 2.70
N SER A 50 -13.81 7.90 2.65
CA SER A 50 -14.35 6.54 2.54
C SER A 50 -13.85 5.69 3.72
N PRO A 51 -14.56 5.66 4.86
CA PRO A 51 -14.14 4.91 6.05
C PRO A 51 -13.94 3.40 5.84
N GLU A 52 -14.61 2.80 4.86
CA GLU A 52 -14.49 1.36 4.58
C GLU A 52 -13.34 1.04 3.61
N ALA A 53 -12.73 2.06 3.00
CA ALA A 53 -11.64 1.86 2.04
C ALA A 53 -10.32 1.58 2.76
N ILE A 54 -9.71 0.46 2.43
CA ILE A 54 -8.42 0.02 2.96
C ILE A 54 -7.41 0.03 1.81
N ALA A 55 -6.36 0.83 1.95
CA ALA A 55 -5.25 0.85 1.00
C ALA A 55 -4.40 -0.42 1.15
N ILE A 56 -4.05 -1.02 0.02
CA ILE A 56 -3.12 -2.16 -0.04
C ILE A 56 -1.81 -1.63 -0.60
N SER A 57 -0.73 -1.81 0.13
CA SER A 57 0.59 -1.28 -0.22
C SER A 57 1.69 -2.28 0.10
N ALA A 58 2.76 -2.21 -0.66
CA ALA A 58 4.05 -2.82 -0.35
C ALA A 58 5.11 -1.72 -0.19
N TYR A 59 6.29 -2.07 0.32
CA TYR A 59 7.41 -1.14 0.45
C TYR A 59 8.62 -1.62 -0.34
N LEU A 60 9.06 -0.80 -1.30
CA LEU A 60 10.34 -0.98 -1.98
C LEU A 60 11.42 -0.20 -1.22
N ILE A 61 12.44 -0.91 -0.73
CA ILE A 61 13.56 -0.34 0.01
C ILE A 61 14.84 -0.55 -0.78
N ARG A 62 15.55 0.54 -1.10
CA ARG A 62 16.81 0.50 -1.83
C ARG A 62 17.93 1.15 -1.04
N GLY A 63 19.07 0.49 -0.97
CA GLY A 63 20.26 1.02 -0.30
C GLY A 63 21.30 -0.07 -0.03
N ARG A 64 22.55 0.35 0.19
CA ARG A 64 23.68 -0.55 0.48
C ARG A 64 23.86 -1.71 -0.53
N GLY A 65 23.48 -1.49 -1.78
CA GLY A 65 23.56 -2.51 -2.84
C GLY A 65 22.40 -3.51 -2.89
N HIS A 66 21.36 -3.31 -2.08
CA HIS A 66 20.17 -4.16 -2.05
C HIS A 66 18.92 -3.43 -2.54
N THR A 67 18.02 -4.21 -3.14
CA THR A 67 16.65 -3.87 -3.49
C THR A 67 15.73 -4.88 -2.82
N VAL A 68 15.06 -4.44 -1.75
CA VAL A 68 14.20 -5.27 -0.91
C VAL A 68 12.76 -4.88 -1.12
N LEU A 69 11.86 -5.84 -1.20
CA LEU A 69 10.42 -5.62 -1.26
C LEU A 69 9.74 -6.20 -0.01
N VAL A 70 9.14 -5.36 0.83
CA VAL A 70 8.35 -5.83 1.98
C VAL A 70 6.88 -5.92 1.56
N ASP A 71 6.29 -7.10 1.75
CA ASP A 71 4.98 -7.53 1.24
C ASP A 71 4.89 -7.52 -0.30
N THR A 72 3.91 -8.24 -0.86
CA THR A 72 3.78 -8.42 -2.32
C THR A 72 2.37 -8.16 -2.85
N GLY A 73 1.55 -7.46 -2.05
CA GLY A 73 0.16 -7.18 -2.39
C GLY A 73 -0.70 -8.45 -2.38
N THR A 74 -1.79 -8.41 -3.16
CA THR A 74 -2.83 -9.45 -3.18
C THR A 74 -2.89 -10.23 -4.50
N GLY A 75 -2.05 -9.88 -5.47
CA GLY A 75 -1.97 -10.54 -6.77
C GLY A 75 -3.22 -10.40 -7.65
N GLY A 76 -4.18 -9.55 -7.28
CA GLY A 76 -5.44 -9.37 -8.02
C GLY A 76 -6.49 -10.45 -7.76
N VAL A 77 -6.27 -11.33 -6.77
CA VAL A 77 -7.21 -12.42 -6.46
C VAL A 77 -8.56 -11.81 -6.05
N ASN A 78 -9.65 -12.34 -6.62
CA ASN A 78 -11.02 -11.82 -6.44
C ASN A 78 -11.24 -10.36 -6.88
N GLY A 79 -10.37 -9.82 -7.76
CA GLY A 79 -10.50 -8.46 -8.29
C GLY A 79 -10.10 -7.36 -7.31
N VAL A 80 -9.40 -7.73 -6.23
CA VAL A 80 -8.85 -6.79 -5.24
C VAL A 80 -7.34 -6.66 -5.47
N GLY A 81 -6.85 -5.43 -5.45
CA GLY A 81 -5.43 -5.13 -5.66
C GLY A 81 -4.89 -5.62 -7.01
N GLY A 82 -3.63 -6.04 -7.04
CA GLY A 82 -2.93 -6.55 -8.23
C GLY A 82 -2.20 -5.50 -9.07
N ALA A 83 -2.16 -4.24 -8.62
CA ALA A 83 -1.46 -3.17 -9.33
C ALA A 83 0.05 -3.12 -9.03
N LEU A 84 0.56 -3.88 -8.05
CA LEU A 84 1.93 -3.73 -7.54
C LEU A 84 3.00 -3.83 -8.64
N ILE A 85 2.96 -4.86 -9.48
CA ILE A 85 3.96 -5.04 -10.54
C ILE A 85 3.92 -3.90 -11.56
N ALA A 86 2.74 -3.45 -11.95
CA ALA A 86 2.59 -2.31 -12.86
C ALA A 86 3.13 -1.02 -12.22
N ASN A 87 2.88 -0.81 -10.93
CA ASN A 87 3.33 0.37 -10.20
C ASN A 87 4.85 0.35 -9.90
N LEU A 88 5.46 -0.83 -9.70
CA LEU A 88 6.92 -1.00 -9.64
C LEU A 88 7.57 -0.66 -10.99
N ALA A 89 6.94 -1.04 -12.10
CA ALA A 89 7.43 -0.68 -13.44
C ALA A 89 7.42 0.84 -13.68
N LEU A 90 6.45 1.59 -13.12
CA LEU A 90 6.45 3.06 -13.15
C LEU A 90 7.62 3.68 -12.38
N LEU A 91 8.21 2.96 -11.42
CA LEU A 91 9.43 3.33 -10.70
C LEU A 91 10.71 2.85 -11.40
N GLY A 92 10.58 2.22 -12.57
CA GLY A 92 11.69 1.66 -13.34
C GLY A 92 12.27 0.38 -12.74
N VAL A 93 11.52 -0.31 -11.88
CA VAL A 93 11.96 -1.52 -11.18
C VAL A 93 11.35 -2.74 -11.85
N ARG A 94 12.19 -3.67 -12.30
CA ARG A 94 11.77 -4.98 -12.76
C ARG A 94 11.81 -5.99 -11.60
N PRO A 95 10.93 -7.01 -11.58
CA PRO A 95 10.92 -8.00 -10.51
C PRO A 95 12.27 -8.68 -10.28
N GLU A 96 13.06 -8.90 -11.33
CA GLU A 96 14.36 -9.58 -11.24
C GLU A 96 15.45 -8.74 -10.58
N GLU A 97 15.20 -7.44 -10.37
CA GLU A 97 16.12 -6.54 -9.67
C GLU A 97 15.91 -6.58 -8.14
N ILE A 98 14.83 -7.21 -7.67
CA ILE A 98 14.52 -7.39 -6.26
C ILE A 98 15.24 -8.64 -5.77
N ASP A 99 16.23 -8.46 -4.89
CA ASP A 99 17.05 -9.56 -4.38
C ASP A 99 16.50 -10.19 -3.10
N THR A 100 15.59 -9.49 -2.40
CA THR A 100 15.00 -9.94 -1.13
C THR A 100 13.53 -9.57 -1.06
N ILE A 101 12.70 -10.49 -0.57
CA ILE A 101 11.28 -10.29 -0.23
C ILE A 101 11.07 -10.63 1.26
#